data_AF-A0AAV2N6F8-F1
#
_entry.id   AF-A0AAV2N6F8-F1
#
_cell.length_a   1.000
_cell.length_b   1.000
_cell.length_c   1.000
_cell.angle_alpha   90.00
_cell.angle_beta   90.00
_cell.angle_gamma   90.00
#
_symmetry.space_group_name_H-M   'P 1'
#
loop_
_entity.id
_entity.type
_entity.pdbx_description
1 polymer ?
#
loop_
_entity_poly.entity_id
_entity_poly.type
_entity_poly.pdbx_seq_one_letter_code
_entity_poly.pdbx_strand_id
1 'polypeptide(L)'
;MDDLTIAMAQDGSIYTRIKILQYTTMLQLFSDIMEDYNVSLLRYHDKCLLLLQQQRSLMRRQVTSEELDHMLDAQETSLFVDNILEDSKIARQQLSDIKSRHNDVLKLEKSLLEVRDMFAEIAFLVEKQGEQISNIEYFANKTTDNIDGGRIQLKKTEKRSHQYRKRKIKIAIIVSLIIIIFLLFIIMSF
;
A
#
# COMPACT_ATOMS: atom_id res chain seq x y z
N MET A 1 -0.56 -5.79 -26.22
CA MET A 1 -0.22 -6.23 -24.85
C MET A 1 -1.48 -6.50 -24.01
N ASP A 2 -2.66 -6.03 -24.43
CA ASP A 2 -3.92 -6.16 -23.67
C ASP A 2 -4.55 -7.57 -23.66
N ASP A 3 -4.24 -8.44 -24.64
CA ASP A 3 -4.77 -9.81 -24.69
C ASP A 3 -4.04 -10.81 -23.77
N LEU A 4 -2.89 -10.40 -23.22
CA LEU A 4 -1.97 -11.33 -22.54
C LEU A 4 -2.35 -11.58 -21.08
N THR A 5 -3.07 -10.68 -20.40
CA THR A 5 -3.36 -10.80 -18.97
C THR A 5 -4.65 -11.55 -18.66
N ILE A 6 -5.70 -11.42 -19.48
CA ILE A 6 -6.98 -12.13 -19.30
C ILE A 6 -6.84 -13.59 -19.73
N ALA A 7 -6.21 -13.87 -20.88
CA ALA A 7 -5.97 -15.23 -21.36
C ALA A 7 -5.03 -16.03 -20.44
N MET A 8 -3.99 -15.40 -19.89
CA MET A 8 -3.09 -16.05 -18.92
C MET A 8 -3.75 -16.29 -17.55
N ALA A 9 -4.79 -15.55 -17.17
CA ALA A 9 -5.50 -15.80 -15.92
C ALA A 9 -6.48 -16.98 -16.03
N GLN A 10 -7.02 -17.22 -17.24
CA GLN A 10 -8.01 -18.27 -17.51
C GLN A 10 -7.37 -19.63 -17.84
N ASP A 11 -6.15 -19.64 -18.40
CA ASP A 11 -5.40 -20.86 -18.77
C ASP A 11 -4.05 -21.02 -18.04
N GLY A 12 -3.69 -20.09 -17.13
CA GLY A 12 -2.41 -20.09 -16.42
C GLY A 12 -2.38 -20.88 -15.11
N SER A 13 -1.18 -21.34 -14.75
CA SER A 13 -0.87 -21.98 -13.46
C SER A 13 -1.39 -21.16 -12.27
N ILE A 14 -1.73 -21.84 -11.17
CA ILE A 14 -2.09 -21.25 -9.86
C ILE A 14 -1.10 -20.13 -9.47
N TYR A 15 0.18 -20.32 -9.80
CA TYR A 15 1.23 -19.33 -9.58
C TYR A 15 0.97 -17.98 -10.27
N THR A 16 0.50 -17.98 -11.51
CA THR A 16 0.18 -16.77 -12.28
C THR A 16 -0.98 -16.02 -11.65
N ARG A 17 -2.02 -16.74 -11.21
CA ARG A 17 -3.18 -16.15 -10.54
C ARG A 17 -2.83 -15.53 -9.18
N ILE A 18 -1.97 -16.20 -8.40
CA ILE A 18 -1.45 -15.65 -7.14
C ILE A 18 -0.63 -14.39 -7.39
N LYS A 19 0.22 -14.37 -8.43
CA LYS A 19 0.99 -13.17 -8.80
C LYS A 19 0.12 -11.98 -9.17
N ILE A 20 -0.91 -12.21 -10.00
CA ILE A 20 -1.85 -11.16 -10.41
C ILE A 20 -2.57 -10.61 -9.17
N LEU A 21 -3.06 -11.50 -8.30
CA LEU A 21 -3.70 -11.11 -7.04
C LEU A 21 -2.78 -10.23 -6.19
N GLN A 22 -1.55 -10.68 -5.95
CA GLN A 22 -0.57 -9.91 -5.18
C GLN A 22 -0.29 -8.55 -5.80
N TYR A 23 -0.09 -8.49 -7.12
CA TYR A 23 0.16 -7.24 -7.83
C TYR A 23 -1.00 -6.25 -7.68
N THR A 24 -2.24 -6.68 -7.93
CA THR A 24 -3.41 -5.81 -7.82
C THR A 24 -3.65 -5.34 -6.38
N THR A 25 -3.53 -6.23 -5.38
CA THR A 25 -3.65 -5.84 -3.96
C THR A 25 -2.58 -4.83 -3.56
N MET A 26 -1.33 -5.01 -4.01
CA MET A 26 -0.24 -4.07 -3.72
C MET A 26 -0.49 -2.71 -4.38
N LEU A 27 -1.02 -2.69 -5.60
CA LEU A 27 -1.34 -1.44 -6.30
C LEU A 27 -2.48 -0.67 -5.62
N GLN A 28 -3.50 -1.36 -5.10
CA GLN A 28 -4.59 -0.73 -4.33
C GLN A 28 -4.04 -0.10 -3.04
N LEU A 29 -3.26 -0.85 -2.26
CA LEU A 29 -2.64 -0.33 -1.05
C LEU A 29 -1.73 0.87 -1.34
N PHE A 30 -0.98 0.82 -2.45
CA PHE A 30 -0.17 1.94 -2.90
C PHE A 30 -1.01 3.17 -3.25
N SER A 31 -2.13 2.99 -3.96
CA SER A 31 -3.08 4.06 -4.28
C SER A 31 -3.62 4.74 -3.02
N ASP A 32 -4.05 3.94 -2.03
CA ASP A 32 -4.59 4.46 -0.77
C ASP A 32 -3.54 5.28 0.00
N ILE A 33 -2.31 4.75 0.12
CA ILE A 33 -1.21 5.46 0.79
C ILE A 33 -0.85 6.76 0.05
N MET A 34 -0.86 6.73 -1.28
CA MET A 34 -0.58 7.91 -2.09
C MET A 34 -1.65 8.99 -1.92
N GLU A 35 -2.91 8.63 -1.66
CA GLU A 35 -3.99 9.59 -1.41
C GLU A 35 -3.77 10.32 -0.09
N ASP A 36 -3.44 9.57 0.97
CA ASP A 36 -3.08 10.13 2.26
C ASP A 36 -1.83 11.03 2.18
N TYR A 37 -0.85 10.63 1.38
CA TYR A 37 0.35 11.43 1.13
C TYR A 37 0.00 12.74 0.41
N ASN A 38 -0.83 12.70 -0.63
CA ASN A 38 -1.25 13.89 -1.37
C ASN A 38 -2.01 14.88 -0.48
N VAL A 39 -2.96 14.40 0.33
CA VAL A 39 -3.68 15.24 1.31
C VAL A 39 -2.72 15.88 2.30
N SER A 40 -1.69 15.15 2.74
CA SER A 40 -0.67 15.66 3.66
C SER A 40 0.24 16.70 2.98
N LEU A 41 0.60 16.48 1.72
CA LEU A 41 1.41 17.39 0.92
C LEU A 41 0.69 18.71 0.66
N LEU A 42 -0.60 18.67 0.29
CA LEU A 42 -1.44 19.85 0.10
C LEU A 42 -1.57 20.68 1.38
N ARG A 43 -1.81 20.03 2.53
CA ARG A 43 -1.85 20.72 3.84
C ARG A 43 -0.53 21.42 4.16
N TYR A 44 0.60 20.78 3.85
CA TYR A 44 1.92 21.37 4.09
C TYR A 44 2.20 22.55 3.15
N HIS A 45 1.80 22.44 1.88
CA HIS A 45 1.84 23.53 0.92
C HIS A 45 1.06 24.76 1.40
N ASP A 46 -0.21 24.58 1.79
CA ASP A 46 -1.06 25.67 2.28
C ASP A 46 -0.46 26.35 3.52
N LYS A 47 0.10 25.56 4.44
CA LYS A 47 0.80 26.08 5.63
C LYS A 47 2.03 26.92 5.25
N CYS A 48 2.80 26.51 4.24
CA CYS A 48 3.97 27.23 3.80
C CYS A 48 3.61 28.57 3.13
N LEU A 49 2.54 28.58 2.33
CA LEU A 49 1.98 29.82 1.76
C LEU A 49 1.51 30.79 2.85
N LEU A 50 0.81 30.30 3.87
CA LEU A 50 0.35 31.12 4.99
C LEU A 50 1.52 31.76 5.75
N LEU A 51 2.59 31.01 6.01
CA LEU A 51 3.80 31.54 6.66
C LEU A 51 4.50 32.60 5.81
N LEU A 52 4.61 32.39 4.48
CA LEU A 52 5.17 33.39 3.56
C LEU A 52 4.33 34.68 3.55
N GLN A 53 3.01 34.57 3.55
CA GLN A 53 2.11 35.73 3.62
C GLN A 53 2.28 36.49 4.94
N GLN A 54 2.36 35.78 6.07
CA GLN A 54 2.59 36.39 7.38
C GLN A 54 3.93 37.13 7.42
N GLN A 55 5.04 36.51 7.00
CA GLN A 55 6.35 37.16 6.98
C GLN A 55 6.39 38.39 6.05
N ARG A 56 5.73 38.32 4.89
CA ARG A 56 5.59 39.47 3.99
C ARG A 56 4.78 40.62 4.61
N SER A 57 3.72 40.30 5.36
CA SER A 57 2.89 41.30 6.05
C SER A 57 3.63 41.98 7.20
N LEU A 58 4.45 41.24 7.96
CA LEU A 58 5.28 41.77 9.05
C LEU A 58 6.32 42.74 8.50
N MET A 59 7.02 42.38 7.43
CA MET A 59 8.01 43.25 6.80
C MET A 59 7.37 44.52 6.23
N ARG A 60 6.19 44.42 5.59
CA ARG A 60 5.45 45.59 5.09
C ARG A 60 5.06 46.55 6.21
N ARG A 61 4.69 46.01 7.37
CA ARG A 61 4.23 46.80 8.52
C ARG A 61 5.39 47.46 9.28
N GLN A 62 6.50 46.76 9.47
CA GLN A 62 7.72 47.37 10.05
C GLN A 62 8.22 48.56 9.21
N VAL A 63 8.13 48.50 7.89
CA VAL A 63 8.59 49.58 7.00
C VAL A 63 7.67 50.82 7.03
N THR A 64 6.44 50.73 7.54
CA THR A 64 5.40 51.75 7.29
C THR A 64 4.86 52.54 8.47
N SER A 65 5.10 52.22 9.75
CA SER A 65 4.31 52.86 10.81
C SER A 65 4.97 53.40 12.07
N GLU A 66 6.24 53.14 12.39
CA GLU A 66 6.79 53.61 13.69
C GLU A 66 8.20 54.22 13.61
N GLU A 67 9.11 53.70 12.79
CA GLU A 67 10.47 54.27 12.66
C GLU A 67 10.48 55.63 11.95
N LEU A 68 9.70 55.77 10.85
CA LEU A 68 9.77 56.95 9.98
C LEU A 68 9.24 58.23 10.68
N ASP A 69 8.20 58.10 11.49
CA ASP A 69 7.61 59.23 12.22
C ASP A 69 8.41 59.60 13.48
N HIS A 70 9.02 58.63 14.17
CA HIS A 70 9.81 58.91 15.38
C HIS A 70 11.26 59.38 15.06
N MET A 71 11.81 59.04 13.90
CA MET A 71 13.14 59.48 13.45
C MET A 71 13.15 60.91 12.85
N LEU A 72 12.01 61.43 12.39
CA LEU A 72 11.91 62.82 11.92
C LEU A 72 11.90 63.83 13.08
N ASP A 73 11.47 63.41 14.28
CA ASP A 73 11.39 64.26 15.48
C ASP A 73 12.70 64.29 16.30
N ALA A 74 13.56 63.27 16.19
CA ALA A 74 14.81 63.18 16.95
C ALA A 74 16.02 63.62 16.09
N GLN A 75 16.49 64.85 16.30
CA GLN A 75 17.62 65.49 15.60
C GLN A 75 19.00 64.90 16.02
N GLU A 76 19.13 63.59 16.18
CA GLU A 76 20.34 62.92 16.71
C GLU A 76 20.93 61.91 15.70
N THR A 77 21.88 62.38 14.92
CA THR A 77 22.40 61.70 13.71
C THR A 77 23.24 60.45 14.00
N SER A 78 23.77 60.28 15.21
CA SER A 78 24.63 59.13 15.56
C SER A 78 23.82 57.88 15.93
N LEU A 79 22.72 58.05 16.67
CA LEU A 79 21.82 56.95 17.07
C LEU A 79 21.04 56.43 15.85
N PHE A 80 20.80 57.31 14.87
CA PHE A 80 20.25 56.98 13.56
C PHE A 80 21.12 55.99 12.75
N VAL A 81 22.45 56.14 12.78
CA VAL A 81 23.35 55.28 11.99
C VAL A 81 23.43 53.86 12.57
N ASP A 82 23.50 53.73 13.89
CA ASP A 82 23.53 52.42 14.56
C ASP A 82 22.19 51.68 14.42
N ASN A 83 21.05 52.36 14.61
CA ASN A 83 19.73 51.77 14.40
C ASN A 83 19.53 51.32 12.94
N ILE A 84 19.94 52.13 11.96
CA ILE A 84 19.86 51.74 10.53
C ILE A 84 20.71 50.52 10.22
N LEU A 85 21.89 50.40 10.83
CA LEU A 85 22.77 49.25 10.65
C LEU A 85 22.16 47.99 11.27
N GLU A 86 21.54 48.10 12.44
CA GLU A 86 20.82 47.00 13.10
C GLU A 86 19.56 46.60 12.32
N ASP A 87 18.75 47.55 11.88
CA ASP A 87 17.57 47.33 11.03
C ASP A 87 17.94 46.69 9.70
N SER A 88 19.02 47.15 9.08
CA SER A 88 19.56 46.55 7.85
C SER A 88 19.96 45.09 8.06
N LYS A 89 20.48 44.75 9.25
CA LYS A 89 20.84 43.37 9.61
C LYS A 89 19.60 42.51 9.86
N ILE A 90 18.59 43.04 10.56
CA ILE A 90 17.31 42.37 10.82
C ILE A 90 16.55 42.14 9.50
N ALA A 91 16.46 43.16 8.65
CA ALA A 91 15.82 43.07 7.34
C ALA A 91 16.52 42.06 6.43
N ARG A 92 17.87 42.01 6.43
CA ARG A 92 18.64 40.99 5.70
C ARG A 92 18.35 39.57 6.23
N GLN A 93 18.25 39.40 7.54
CA GLN A 93 17.92 38.11 8.15
C GLN A 93 16.51 37.65 7.75
N GLN A 94 15.51 38.51 7.87
CA GLN A 94 14.13 38.23 7.45
C GLN A 94 14.02 37.92 5.96
N LEU A 95 14.75 38.65 5.10
CA LEU A 95 14.80 38.39 3.67
C LEU A 95 15.43 37.03 3.36
N SER A 96 16.50 36.65 4.09
CA SER A 96 17.12 35.34 4.00
C SER A 96 16.13 34.22 4.39
N ASP A 97 15.38 34.41 5.46
CA ASP A 97 14.37 33.43 5.91
C ASP A 97 13.26 33.27 4.87
N ILE A 98 12.77 34.36 4.29
CA ILE A 98 11.77 34.32 3.21
C ILE A 98 12.32 33.59 1.98
N LYS A 99 13.58 33.87 1.60
CA LYS A 99 14.21 33.20 0.45
C LYS A 99 14.35 31.70 0.69
N SER A 100 14.67 31.30 1.92
CA SER A 100 14.70 29.89 2.34
C SER A 100 13.31 29.24 2.23
N ARG A 101 12.28 29.89 2.79
CA ARG A 101 10.88 29.42 2.69
C ARG A 101 10.37 29.33 1.27
N HIS A 102 10.71 30.29 0.42
CA HIS A 102 10.34 30.27 -1.00
C HIS A 102 10.99 29.07 -1.71
N ASN A 103 12.24 28.75 -1.40
CA ASN A 103 12.91 27.57 -1.93
C ASN A 103 12.23 26.27 -1.45
N ASP A 104 11.78 26.21 -0.20
CA ASP A 104 10.99 25.07 0.30
C ASP A 104 9.66 24.92 -0.47
N VAL A 105 8.97 26.03 -0.79
CA VAL A 105 7.77 26.01 -1.64
C VAL A 105 8.06 25.51 -3.05
N LEU A 106 9.12 25.97 -3.70
CA LEU A 106 9.49 25.49 -5.03
C LEU A 106 9.78 23.98 -5.07
N LYS A 107 10.42 23.45 -4.01
CA LYS A 107 10.63 22.00 -3.86
C LYS A 107 9.30 21.26 -3.68
N LEU A 108 8.37 21.82 -2.91
CA LEU A 108 7.03 21.23 -2.74
C LEU A 108 6.22 21.22 -4.03
N GLU A 109 6.24 22.32 -4.80
CA GLU A 109 5.56 22.38 -6.10
C GLU A 109 6.08 21.28 -7.04
N LYS A 110 7.40 21.03 -7.03
CA LYS A 110 8.00 19.92 -7.77
C LYS A 110 7.49 18.56 -7.27
N SER A 111 7.48 18.33 -5.95
CA SER A 111 6.94 17.09 -5.38
C SER A 111 5.44 16.91 -5.66
N LEU A 112 4.66 18.00 -5.73
CA LEU A 112 3.24 17.96 -6.08
C LEU A 112 3.03 17.54 -7.53
N LEU A 113 3.88 18.02 -8.45
CA LEU A 113 3.86 17.59 -9.85
C LEU A 113 4.20 16.09 -9.97
N GLU A 114 5.23 15.62 -9.27
CA GLU A 114 5.62 14.20 -9.26
C GLU A 114 4.49 13.31 -8.73
N VAL A 115 3.83 13.72 -7.63
CA VAL A 115 2.66 13.00 -7.07
C VAL A 115 1.49 12.99 -8.05
N ARG A 116 1.16 14.14 -8.66
CA ARG A 116 0.08 14.23 -9.65
C ARG A 116 0.32 13.32 -10.84
N ASP A 117 1.54 13.30 -11.36
CA ASP A 117 1.91 12.46 -12.51
C ASP A 117 1.79 10.97 -12.15
N MET A 118 2.19 10.60 -10.93
CA MET A 118 1.99 9.25 -10.39
C MET A 118 0.51 8.89 -10.23
N PHE A 119 -0.32 9.82 -9.76
CA PHE A 119 -1.77 9.63 -9.65
C PHE A 119 -2.43 9.39 -11.00
N ALA A 120 -2.01 10.11 -12.03
CA ALA A 120 -2.51 9.91 -13.39
C ALA A 120 -2.15 8.50 -13.91
N GLU A 121 -0.93 8.02 -13.62
CA GLU A 121 -0.50 6.67 -13.98
C GLU A 121 -1.24 5.59 -13.18
N ILE A 122 -1.43 5.76 -11.86
CA ILE A 122 -2.20 4.84 -11.02
C ILE A 122 -3.66 4.79 -11.48
N ALA A 123 -4.30 5.93 -11.75
CA ALA A 123 -5.67 5.99 -12.22
C ALA A 123 -5.84 5.20 -13.54
N PHE A 124 -4.90 5.37 -14.47
CA PHE A 124 -4.87 4.59 -15.71
C PHE A 124 -4.69 3.08 -15.45
N LEU A 125 -3.78 2.69 -14.54
CA LEU A 125 -3.53 1.29 -14.19
C LEU A 125 -4.71 0.63 -13.46
N VAL A 126 -5.42 1.38 -12.61
CA VAL A 126 -6.62 0.91 -11.88
C VAL A 126 -7.80 0.78 -12.83
N GLU A 127 -8.02 1.75 -13.73
CA GLU A 127 -9.04 1.67 -14.77
C GLU A 127 -8.81 0.47 -15.70
N LYS A 128 -7.56 0.23 -16.11
CA LYS A 128 -7.13 -0.98 -16.84
C LYS A 128 -7.37 -2.29 -16.05
N GLN A 129 -7.39 -2.24 -14.73
CA GLN A 129 -7.54 -3.41 -13.84
C GLN A 129 -8.97 -3.63 -13.32
N GLY A 130 -9.94 -2.77 -13.65
CA GLY A 130 -11.31 -2.85 -13.14
C GLY A 130 -12.01 -4.21 -13.36
N GLU A 131 -11.66 -4.92 -14.43
CA GLU A 131 -12.17 -6.28 -14.71
C GLU A 131 -11.42 -7.38 -13.92
N GLN A 132 -10.18 -7.13 -13.48
CA GLN A 132 -9.40 -8.08 -12.67
C GLN A 132 -9.86 -8.12 -11.21
N ILE A 133 -10.39 -7.03 -10.64
CA ILE A 133 -10.87 -6.98 -9.25
C ILE A 133 -12.09 -7.89 -9.03
N SER A 134 -13.05 -7.88 -9.95
CA SER A 134 -14.19 -8.82 -9.87
C SER A 134 -13.73 -10.29 -9.98
N ASN A 135 -12.64 -10.52 -10.70
CA ASN A 135 -12.04 -11.85 -10.85
C ASN A 135 -11.16 -12.23 -9.64
N ILE A 136 -10.62 -11.27 -8.88
CA ILE A 136 -9.85 -11.49 -7.65
C ILE A 136 -10.72 -12.11 -6.56
N GLU A 137 -11.90 -11.55 -6.30
CA GLU A 137 -12.84 -12.12 -5.33
C GLU A 137 -13.27 -13.53 -5.77
N TYR A 138 -13.55 -13.71 -7.07
CA TYR A 138 -13.87 -15.01 -7.65
C TYR A 138 -12.72 -16.02 -7.49
N PHE A 139 -11.47 -15.64 -7.75
CA PHE A 139 -10.32 -16.54 -7.65
C PHE A 139 -9.86 -16.79 -6.22
N ALA A 140 -9.97 -15.81 -5.33
CA ALA A 140 -9.71 -15.96 -3.91
C ALA A 140 -10.72 -16.93 -3.30
N ASN A 141 -12.04 -16.69 -3.49
CA ASN A 141 -13.10 -17.59 -3.03
C ASN A 141 -12.90 -19.01 -3.57
N LYS A 142 -12.61 -19.15 -4.87
CA LYS A 142 -12.38 -20.47 -5.48
C LYS A 142 -11.13 -21.19 -4.96
N THR A 143 -10.10 -20.45 -4.51
CA THR A 143 -8.90 -21.03 -3.91
C THR A 143 -9.19 -21.52 -2.48
N THR A 144 -9.95 -20.74 -1.71
CA THR A 144 -10.42 -21.13 -0.37
C THR A 144 -11.31 -22.38 -0.44
N ASP A 145 -12.27 -22.41 -1.37
CA ASP A 145 -13.16 -23.57 -1.60
C ASP A 145 -12.39 -24.83 -1.99
N ASN A 146 -11.36 -24.70 -2.84
CA ASN A 146 -10.53 -25.85 -3.25
C ASN A 146 -9.66 -26.40 -2.10
N ILE A 147 -9.18 -25.54 -1.20
CA ILE A 147 -8.40 -25.97 -0.02
C ILE A 147 -9.29 -26.70 0.98
N ASP A 148 -10.51 -26.21 1.20
CA ASP A 148 -11.48 -26.87 2.08
C ASP A 148 -11.98 -28.19 1.49
N GLY A 149 -12.26 -28.21 0.19
CA GLY A 149 -12.57 -29.45 -0.55
C GLY A 149 -11.44 -30.46 -0.46
N GLY A 150 -10.18 -30.02 -0.63
CA GLY A 150 -8.98 -30.84 -0.49
C GLY A 150 -8.82 -31.41 0.92
N ARG A 151 -8.99 -30.60 1.97
CA ARG A 151 -8.99 -31.07 3.38
C ARG A 151 -10.06 -32.12 3.64
N ILE A 152 -11.27 -31.93 3.12
CA ILE A 152 -12.36 -32.89 3.25
C ILE A 152 -12.03 -34.20 2.52
N GLN A 153 -11.46 -34.14 1.32
CA GLN A 153 -11.06 -35.32 0.56
C GLN A 153 -9.91 -36.08 1.23
N LEU A 154 -8.92 -35.39 1.79
CA LEU A 154 -7.85 -36.01 2.58
C LEU A 154 -8.40 -36.73 3.82
N LYS A 155 -9.30 -36.06 4.57
CA LYS A 155 -9.96 -36.65 5.75
C LYS A 155 -10.85 -37.84 5.40
N LYS A 156 -11.54 -37.79 4.26
CA LYS A 156 -12.32 -38.94 3.74
C LYS A 156 -11.39 -40.08 3.34
N THR A 157 -10.27 -39.79 2.68
CA THR A 157 -9.29 -40.79 2.22
C THR A 157 -8.62 -41.49 3.40
N GLU A 158 -8.26 -40.76 4.45
CA GLU A 158 -7.72 -41.31 5.69
C GLU A 158 -8.71 -42.28 6.37
N LYS A 159 -9.96 -41.84 6.55
CA LYS A 159 -11.03 -42.68 7.12
C LYS A 159 -11.29 -43.93 6.27
N ARG A 160 -11.29 -43.80 4.94
CA ARG A 160 -11.54 -44.91 4.01
C ARG A 160 -10.37 -45.90 4.03
N SER A 161 -9.12 -45.42 4.06
CA SER A 161 -7.91 -46.24 4.16
C SER A 161 -7.94 -47.16 5.40
N HIS A 162 -8.30 -46.60 6.56
CA HIS A 162 -8.42 -47.37 7.79
C HIS A 162 -9.53 -48.44 7.73
N GLN A 163 -10.67 -48.13 7.13
CA GLN A 163 -11.75 -49.10 6.91
C GLN A 163 -11.34 -50.22 5.93
N TYR A 164 -10.60 -49.90 4.87
CA TYR A 164 -10.08 -50.89 3.93
C TYR A 164 -9.08 -51.85 4.58
N ARG A 165 -8.18 -51.35 5.44
CA ARG A 165 -7.25 -52.22 6.21
C ARG A 165 -8.01 -53.20 7.11
N LYS A 166 -9.02 -52.73 7.84
CA LYS A 166 -9.86 -53.59 8.69
C LYS A 166 -10.65 -54.63 7.88
N ARG A 167 -11.18 -54.27 6.71
CA ARG A 167 -11.89 -55.22 5.82
C ARG A 167 -10.94 -56.29 5.27
N LYS A 168 -9.72 -55.92 4.86
CA LYS A 168 -8.71 -56.88 4.39
C LYS A 168 -8.35 -57.90 5.49
N ILE A 169 -8.16 -57.45 6.73
CA ILE A 169 -7.87 -58.34 7.87
C ILE A 169 -9.04 -59.29 8.13
N LYS A 170 -10.29 -58.81 8.13
CA LYS A 170 -11.47 -59.66 8.32
C LYS A 170 -11.59 -60.73 7.24
N ILE A 171 -11.38 -60.38 5.98
CA ILE A 171 -11.43 -61.34 4.85
C ILE A 171 -10.31 -62.38 5.00
N ALA A 172 -9.09 -61.97 5.37
CA ALA A 172 -7.98 -62.89 5.59
C ALA A 172 -8.25 -63.93 6.69
N ILE A 173 -8.88 -63.51 7.80
CA ILE A 173 -9.28 -64.42 8.89
C ILE A 173 -10.31 -65.45 8.41
N ILE A 174 -11.35 -65.01 7.67
CA ILE A 174 -12.39 -65.91 7.15
C ILE A 174 -11.78 -66.95 6.18
N VAL A 175 -10.93 -66.51 5.26
CA VAL A 175 -10.24 -67.41 4.32
C VAL A 175 -9.36 -68.42 5.06
N SER A 176 -8.63 -67.98 6.09
CA SER A 176 -7.82 -68.87 6.91
C SER A 176 -8.65 -69.94 7.63
N LEU A 177 -9.83 -69.60 8.17
CA LEU A 177 -10.72 -70.57 8.82
C LEU A 177 -11.25 -71.62 7.85
N ILE A 178 -11.64 -71.21 6.63
CA ILE A 178 -12.13 -72.13 5.60
C ILE A 178 -11.05 -73.14 5.22
N ILE A 179 -9.80 -72.70 5.07
CA ILE A 179 -8.66 -73.59 4.75
C ILE A 179 -8.46 -74.62 5.86
N ILE A 180 -8.53 -74.21 7.14
CA ILE A 180 -8.39 -75.12 8.28
C ILE A 180 -9.49 -76.18 8.30
N ILE A 181 -10.74 -75.78 8.08
CA ILE A 181 -11.88 -76.72 8.04
C ILE A 181 -11.72 -77.73 6.90
N PHE A 182 -11.29 -77.25 5.72
CA PHE A 182 -11.06 -78.12 4.56
C PHE A 182 -9.95 -79.16 4.82
N LEU A 183 -8.86 -78.75 5.47
CA LEU A 183 -7.79 -79.66 5.89
C LEU A 183 -8.28 -80.71 6.90
N LEU A 184 -9.09 -80.31 7.89
CA LEU A 184 -9.67 -81.24 8.86
C LEU A 184 -10.62 -82.26 8.20
N PHE A 185 -11.42 -81.82 7.23
CA PHE A 185 -12.31 -82.71 6.47
C PHE A 185 -11.52 -83.75 5.68
N ILE A 186 -10.43 -83.34 5.02
CA ILE A 186 -9.54 -84.27 4.30
C ILE A 186 -8.94 -85.30 5.25
N ILE A 187 -8.47 -84.87 6.43
CA ILE A 187 -7.87 -85.77 7.43
C ILE A 187 -8.91 -86.77 7.97
N MET A 188 -10.15 -86.34 8.24
CA MET A 188 -11.21 -87.24 8.70
C MET A 188 -11.75 -88.18 7.62
N SER A 189 -11.61 -87.80 6.35
CA SER A 189 -12.04 -88.60 5.20
C SER A 189 -11.02 -89.66 4.78
N PHE A 190 -9.79 -89.62 5.32
CA PHE A 190 -8.72 -90.57 5.05
C PHE A 190 -8.61 -91.58 6.19
#